data_AF-A0A8D5ZJ19-F1
#
_entry.id   AF-A0A8D5ZJ19-F1
#
_cell.length_a   1.000
_cell.length_b   1.000
_cell.length_c   1.000
_cell.angle_alpha   90.00
_cell.angle_beta   90.00
_cell.angle_gamma   90.00
#
_symmetry.space_group_name_H-M   'P 1'
#
loop_
_entity.id
_entity.type
_entity.pdbx_description
1 polymer ?
#
loop_
_entity_poly.entity_id
_entity_poly.type
_entity_poly.pdbx_seq_one_letter_code
_entity_poly.pdbx_strand_id
1 'polypeptide(L)'
;MQTFSLKEVNIHITPKGNFSEMKEINATRYFTKDGWSLTEAKEERVPDHDPCISFRSDSVDKFYKSKDIRVQEGSAISKKVVRAVNECVEEKVLNYVEYRGVRFAYAGDPSKIPTVVDFLRSLAKPYTQSRVFSLERITAILDPEVTLHIFHHVMSLLRSDEPGLKLEERLSPYLTVIDDPLNQELVGFSVFDDEGVRTVKKELIGDGYVLEYLGTLTKGKPGNARGVIPRPDYFNLIVKGGDWELEELREETKEGIIVSGVERSELMRKSIRIFPRRVTLLGKGDIIVREIAIPLQELVTIDALSKEVRSAFIDEEHGGIAPYIRMMVRPIIY
;
A
#
# COMPACT_ATOMS: atom_id res chain seq x y z
N MET A 1 -18.99 -25.08 5.63
CA MET A 1 -18.06 -24.68 6.70
C MET A 1 -16.70 -24.43 6.08
N GLN A 2 -15.96 -23.42 6.54
CA GLN A 2 -14.59 -23.15 6.13
C GLN A 2 -13.71 -22.88 7.36
N THR A 3 -12.50 -23.40 7.38
CA THR A 3 -11.51 -23.08 8.41
C THR A 3 -10.55 -22.00 7.92
N PHE A 4 -10.20 -21.08 8.81
CA PHE A 4 -9.20 -20.03 8.58
C PHE A 4 -8.19 -20.04 9.71
N SER A 5 -6.91 -19.96 9.37
CA SER A 5 -5.86 -19.72 10.35
C SER A 5 -4.82 -18.72 9.85
N LEU A 6 -4.32 -17.92 10.78
CA LEU A 6 -3.21 -17.00 10.56
C LEU A 6 -2.26 -17.13 11.75
N LYS A 7 -1.02 -17.52 11.47
CA LYS A 7 0.05 -17.59 12.44
C LYS A 7 1.17 -16.65 12.02
N GLU A 8 1.53 -15.75 12.91
CA GLU A 8 2.64 -14.81 12.74
C GLU A 8 3.69 -15.08 13.81
N VAL A 9 4.94 -15.24 13.39
CA VAL A 9 6.10 -15.22 14.28
C VAL A 9 6.91 -13.98 13.93
N ASN A 10 6.98 -13.05 14.87
CA ASN A 10 7.65 -11.76 14.72
C ASN A 10 8.99 -11.79 15.45
N ILE A 11 10.04 -11.32 14.80
CA ILE A 11 11.33 -11.01 15.41
C ILE A 11 11.51 -9.51 15.32
N HIS A 12 11.40 -8.87 16.47
CA HIS A 12 11.64 -7.45 16.66
C HIS A 12 13.14 -7.23 16.81
N ILE A 13 13.71 -6.40 15.95
CA ILE A 13 15.14 -6.09 15.87
C ILE A 13 15.30 -4.63 16.28
N THR A 14 15.99 -4.40 17.38
CA THR A 14 16.20 -3.05 17.93
C THR A 14 17.65 -2.83 18.35
N PRO A 15 18.09 -1.58 18.55
CA PRO A 15 19.44 -1.31 19.04
C PRO A 15 19.70 -1.87 20.44
N LYS A 16 18.64 -2.16 21.21
CA LYS A 16 18.72 -2.70 22.58
C LYS A 16 18.72 -4.23 22.62
N GLY A 17 18.58 -4.88 21.48
CA GLY A 17 18.48 -6.34 21.37
C GLY A 17 17.22 -6.78 20.62
N ASN A 18 17.14 -8.09 20.39
CA ASN A 18 16.07 -8.69 19.63
C ASN A 18 15.16 -9.49 20.55
N PHE A 19 13.85 -9.45 20.29
CA PHE A 19 12.87 -10.29 20.98
C PHE A 19 11.87 -10.88 19.99
N SER A 20 11.22 -11.96 20.39
CA SER A 20 10.24 -12.65 19.56
C SER A 20 8.84 -12.54 20.14
N GLU A 21 7.87 -12.41 19.25
CA GLU A 21 6.44 -12.42 19.56
C GLU A 21 5.76 -13.42 18.62
N MET A 22 4.71 -14.10 19.11
CA MET A 22 3.87 -14.97 18.28
C MET A 22 2.43 -14.53 18.43
N LYS A 23 1.73 -14.46 17.30
CA LYS A 23 0.29 -14.24 17.22
C LYS A 23 -0.34 -15.39 16.42
N GLU A 24 -1.46 -15.90 16.89
CA GLU A 24 -2.19 -16.95 16.21
C GLU A 24 -3.69 -16.66 16.26
N ILE A 25 -4.35 -16.78 15.11
CA ILE A 25 -5.79 -16.65 14.95
C ILE A 25 -6.28 -17.92 14.29
N ASN A 26 -7.31 -18.54 14.86
CA ASN A 26 -8.01 -19.68 14.29
C ASN A 26 -9.51 -19.38 14.29
N ALA A 27 -10.19 -19.62 13.18
CA ALA A 27 -11.62 -19.37 13.06
C ALA A 27 -12.29 -20.45 12.20
N THR A 28 -13.51 -20.80 12.57
CA THR A 28 -14.44 -21.58 11.74
C THR A 28 -15.55 -20.66 11.28
N ARG A 29 -15.83 -20.67 9.98
CA ARG A 29 -16.74 -19.75 9.32
C ARG A 29 -17.82 -20.51 8.56
N TYR A 30 -19.02 -19.96 8.57
CA TYR A 30 -20.20 -20.52 7.91
C TYR A 30 -20.64 -19.55 6.82
N PHE A 31 -20.79 -20.07 5.59
CA PHE A 31 -21.23 -19.26 4.47
C PHE A 31 -22.76 -19.13 4.49
N THR A 32 -23.26 -17.90 4.41
CA THR A 32 -24.69 -17.58 4.44
C THR A 32 -25.05 -16.64 3.29
N LYS A 33 -26.35 -16.39 3.06
CA LYS A 33 -26.81 -15.37 2.08
C LYS A 33 -26.19 -13.98 2.27
N ASP A 34 -25.80 -13.63 3.49
CA ASP A 34 -25.26 -12.31 3.85
C ASP A 34 -23.71 -12.33 3.88
N GLY A 35 -23.09 -13.47 3.55
CA GLY A 35 -21.64 -13.72 3.59
C GLY A 35 -21.21 -14.60 4.75
N TRP A 36 -19.93 -14.49 5.13
CA TRP A 36 -19.33 -15.31 6.17
C TRP A 36 -19.76 -14.89 7.57
N SER A 37 -20.12 -15.88 8.39
CA SER A 37 -20.47 -15.73 9.81
C SER A 37 -19.55 -16.57 10.69
N LEU A 38 -19.21 -16.06 11.88
CA LEU A 38 -18.53 -16.83 12.94
C LEU A 38 -19.51 -17.64 13.80
N THR A 39 -20.79 -17.29 13.77
CA THR A 39 -21.85 -18.04 14.44
C THR A 39 -22.35 -19.13 13.52
N GLU A 40 -22.54 -20.32 14.09
CA GLU A 40 -23.16 -21.46 13.39
C GLU A 40 -24.51 -21.03 12.80
N ALA A 41 -24.68 -21.28 11.51
CA ALA A 41 -25.83 -20.86 10.74
C ALA A 41 -26.18 -21.94 9.72
N LYS A 42 -27.40 -21.87 9.18
CA LYS A 42 -27.79 -22.70 8.04
C LYS A 42 -26.86 -22.37 6.87
N GLU A 43 -26.00 -23.31 6.52
CA GLU A 43 -25.04 -23.12 5.46
C GLU A 43 -25.71 -23.03 4.09
N GLU A 44 -25.27 -22.05 3.31
CA GLU A 44 -25.54 -22.00 1.88
C GLU A 44 -24.37 -22.58 1.09
N ARG A 45 -24.65 -22.96 -0.16
CA ARG A 45 -23.61 -23.42 -1.07
C ARG A 45 -22.69 -22.24 -1.39
N VAL A 46 -21.40 -22.42 -1.15
CA VAL A 46 -20.36 -21.47 -1.59
C VAL A 46 -20.38 -21.40 -3.12
N PRO A 47 -20.42 -20.19 -3.73
CA PRO A 47 -20.36 -20.04 -5.18
C PRO A 47 -19.12 -20.72 -5.78
N ASP A 48 -19.27 -21.26 -6.99
CA ASP A 48 -18.15 -21.84 -7.72
C ASP A 48 -17.12 -20.74 -8.05
N HIS A 49 -15.84 -21.02 -7.82
CA HIS A 49 -14.74 -20.06 -7.97
C HIS A 49 -13.43 -20.77 -8.33
N ASP A 50 -12.44 -20.01 -8.76
CA ASP A 50 -11.10 -20.54 -9.01
C ASP A 50 -10.44 -20.95 -7.68
N PRO A 51 -10.09 -22.24 -7.51
CA PRO A 51 -9.61 -22.74 -6.22
C PRO A 51 -8.22 -22.18 -5.87
N CYS A 52 -8.00 -21.95 -4.57
CA CYS A 52 -6.71 -21.54 -4.03
C CYS A 52 -5.58 -22.52 -4.36
N ILE A 53 -4.35 -22.00 -4.32
CA ILE A 53 -3.12 -22.79 -4.47
C ILE A 53 -2.20 -22.53 -3.28
N SER A 54 -1.59 -23.58 -2.73
CA SER A 54 -0.60 -23.41 -1.67
C SER A 54 0.70 -22.81 -2.21
N PHE A 55 1.38 -22.02 -1.38
CA PHE A 55 2.65 -21.39 -1.72
C PHE A 55 3.58 -21.33 -0.50
N ARG A 56 4.88 -21.47 -0.75
CA ARG A 56 5.92 -21.26 0.26
C ARG A 56 7.08 -20.49 -0.33
N SER A 57 7.37 -19.32 0.22
CA SER A 57 8.52 -18.51 -0.19
C SER A 57 9.84 -19.15 0.23
N ASP A 58 10.86 -19.06 -0.61
CA ASP A 58 12.25 -19.45 -0.30
C ASP A 58 12.84 -18.70 0.90
N SER A 59 12.29 -17.52 1.22
CA SER A 59 12.71 -16.73 2.37
C SER A 59 12.37 -17.37 3.72
N VAL A 60 11.41 -18.30 3.75
CA VAL A 60 10.94 -18.96 4.98
C VAL A 60 12.08 -19.70 5.69
N ASP A 61 12.97 -20.36 4.94
CA ASP A 61 14.13 -21.06 5.51
C ASP A 61 15.20 -20.10 6.06
N LYS A 62 15.15 -18.84 5.63
CA LYS A 62 16.06 -17.79 6.06
C LYS A 62 15.51 -16.96 7.22
N PHE A 63 14.24 -17.15 7.60
CA PHE A 63 13.57 -16.36 8.63
C PHE A 63 14.37 -16.26 9.92
N TYR A 64 14.88 -17.39 10.43
CA TYR A 64 15.59 -17.40 11.71
C TYR A 64 16.92 -16.66 11.71
N LYS A 65 17.50 -16.35 10.54
CA LYS A 65 18.69 -15.48 10.43
C LYS A 65 18.44 -14.08 10.98
N SER A 66 17.18 -13.63 11.00
CA SER A 66 16.80 -12.34 11.59
C SER A 66 17.12 -12.21 13.08
N LYS A 67 17.23 -13.32 13.83
CA LYS A 67 17.62 -13.31 15.25
C LYS A 67 19.04 -12.79 15.47
N ASP A 68 19.91 -12.99 14.49
CA ASP A 68 21.33 -12.63 14.54
C ASP A 68 21.60 -11.23 13.98
N ILE A 69 20.61 -10.62 13.32
CA ILE A 69 20.73 -9.26 12.80
C ILE A 69 20.86 -8.28 13.96
N ARG A 70 21.79 -7.35 13.83
CA ARG A 70 22.03 -6.25 14.75
C ARG A 70 21.98 -4.95 13.97
N VAL A 71 21.25 -3.98 14.52
CA VAL A 71 21.18 -2.60 13.99
C VAL A 71 21.66 -1.65 15.07
N GLN A 72 22.50 -0.68 14.71
CA GLN A 72 23.00 0.32 15.66
C GLN A 72 21.98 1.45 15.87
N GLU A 73 21.21 1.76 14.83
CA GLU A 73 20.17 2.78 14.81
C GLU A 73 18.97 2.27 13.98
N GLY A 74 17.77 2.79 14.25
CA GLY A 74 16.53 2.31 13.63
C GLY A 74 16.00 1.03 14.27
N SER A 75 14.96 0.45 13.68
CA SER A 75 14.34 -0.79 14.11
C SER A 75 13.80 -1.57 12.91
N ALA A 76 13.58 -2.87 13.10
CA ALA A 76 12.89 -3.68 12.11
C ALA A 76 12.03 -4.77 12.77
N ILE A 77 11.03 -5.24 12.04
CA ILE A 77 10.24 -6.42 12.39
C ILE A 77 10.34 -7.37 11.20
N SER A 78 10.91 -8.55 11.42
CA SER A 78 10.81 -9.65 10.47
C SER A 78 9.69 -10.59 10.92
N LYS A 79 8.72 -10.82 10.05
CA LYS A 79 7.49 -11.57 10.33
C LYS A 79 7.43 -12.80 9.42
N LYS A 80 7.47 -13.99 10.00
CA LYS A 80 7.07 -15.22 9.29
C LYS A 80 5.55 -15.35 9.39
N VAL A 81 4.87 -15.31 8.26
CA VAL A 81 3.43 -15.50 8.13
C VAL A 81 3.15 -16.91 7.61
N VAL A 82 2.26 -17.63 8.28
CA VAL A 82 1.63 -18.85 7.80
C VAL A 82 0.13 -18.63 7.81
N ARG A 83 -0.49 -18.58 6.64
CA ARG A 83 -1.93 -18.37 6.47
C ARG A 83 -2.53 -19.60 5.82
N ALA A 84 -3.66 -20.08 6.34
CA ALA A 84 -4.37 -21.20 5.75
C ALA A 84 -5.87 -20.96 5.64
N VAL A 85 -6.45 -21.42 4.53
CA VAL A 85 -7.88 -21.48 4.29
C VAL A 85 -8.19 -22.91 3.84
N ASN A 86 -8.95 -23.66 4.65
CA ASN A 86 -9.11 -25.11 4.51
C ASN A 86 -7.76 -25.83 4.31
N GLU A 87 -7.54 -26.46 3.16
CA GLU A 87 -6.32 -27.19 2.78
C GLU A 87 -5.21 -26.30 2.18
N CYS A 88 -5.53 -25.08 1.76
CA CYS A 88 -4.56 -24.18 1.14
C CYS A 88 -3.72 -23.48 2.19
N VAL A 89 -2.39 -23.45 1.98
CA VAL A 89 -1.43 -22.85 2.91
C VAL A 89 -0.48 -21.92 2.16
N GLU A 90 -0.34 -20.69 2.66
CA GLU A 90 0.63 -19.70 2.21
C GLU A 90 1.65 -19.41 3.32
N GLU A 91 2.94 -19.60 3.03
CA GLU A 91 4.05 -19.24 3.91
C GLU A 91 4.96 -18.19 3.28
N LYS A 92 5.23 -17.09 4.00
CA LYS A 92 6.11 -16.01 3.54
C LYS A 92 6.83 -15.30 4.68
N VAL A 93 7.87 -14.54 4.34
CA VAL A 93 8.56 -13.63 5.27
C VAL A 93 8.36 -12.20 4.82
N LEU A 94 7.88 -11.36 5.74
CA LEU A 94 7.68 -9.93 5.55
C LEU A 94 8.66 -9.18 6.44
N ASN A 95 9.24 -8.10 5.95
CA ASN A 95 10.20 -7.29 6.69
C ASN A 95 9.75 -5.84 6.67
N TYR A 96 9.63 -5.25 7.85
CA TYR A 96 9.26 -3.86 8.06
C TYR A 96 10.44 -3.17 8.74
N VAL A 97 10.94 -2.09 8.15
CA VAL A 97 12.15 -1.40 8.61
C VAL A 97 11.81 0.07 8.83
N GLU A 98 12.23 0.63 9.96
CA GLU A 98 12.02 2.01 10.32
C GLU A 98 13.34 2.69 10.73
N TYR A 99 13.53 3.92 10.24
CA TYR A 99 14.61 4.81 10.68
C TYR A 99 14.07 6.24 10.82
N ARG A 100 14.05 6.77 12.05
CA ARG A 100 13.60 8.14 12.37
C ARG A 100 12.25 8.49 11.73
N GLY A 101 11.27 7.59 11.82
CA GLY A 101 9.93 7.77 11.26
C GLY A 101 9.79 7.54 9.75
N VAL A 102 10.90 7.31 9.03
CA VAL A 102 10.86 6.83 7.63
C VAL A 102 10.71 5.32 7.65
N ARG A 103 9.77 4.78 6.89
CA ARG A 103 9.44 3.35 6.86
C ARG A 103 9.60 2.77 5.47
N PHE A 104 9.95 1.49 5.44
CA PHE A 104 9.98 0.68 4.22
C PHE A 104 9.60 -0.76 4.56
N ALA A 105 8.91 -1.42 3.64
CA ALA A 105 8.55 -2.82 3.82
C ALA A 105 8.73 -3.60 2.53
N TYR A 106 9.10 -4.87 2.68
CA TYR A 106 9.32 -5.79 1.56
C TYR A 106 9.09 -7.24 1.99
N ALA A 107 8.69 -8.07 1.05
CA ALA A 107 8.65 -9.52 1.23
C ALA A 107 9.98 -10.14 0.82
N GLY A 108 10.47 -11.12 1.60
CA GLY A 108 11.65 -11.90 1.28
C GLY A 108 12.73 -11.94 2.36
N ASP A 109 13.99 -11.98 1.91
CA ASP A 109 15.14 -12.30 2.76
C ASP A 109 15.41 -11.24 3.85
N PRO A 110 15.33 -11.60 5.16
CA PRO A 110 15.60 -10.65 6.24
C PRO A 110 17.05 -10.17 6.27
N SER A 111 17.98 -10.87 5.62
CA SER A 111 19.40 -10.47 5.58
C SER A 111 19.63 -9.10 4.94
N LYS A 112 18.65 -8.57 4.18
CA LYS A 112 18.69 -7.24 3.56
C LYS A 112 18.37 -6.09 4.53
N ILE A 113 17.87 -6.37 5.74
CA ILE A 113 17.45 -5.34 6.71
C ILE A 113 18.54 -4.28 6.96
N PRO A 114 19.83 -4.61 7.21
CA PRO A 114 20.86 -3.60 7.41
C PRO A 114 21.02 -2.64 6.22
N THR A 115 20.99 -3.16 5.00
CA THR A 115 21.07 -2.35 3.77
C THR A 115 19.85 -1.43 3.65
N VAL A 116 18.66 -1.89 4.02
CA VAL A 116 17.46 -1.05 4.04
C VAL A 116 17.58 0.04 5.09
N VAL A 117 18.08 -0.26 6.31
CA VAL A 117 18.33 0.77 7.33
C VAL A 117 19.29 1.86 6.81
N ASP A 118 20.36 1.47 6.11
CA ASP A 118 21.31 2.43 5.52
C ASP A 118 20.65 3.29 4.42
N PHE A 119 19.79 2.67 3.60
CA PHE A 119 18.98 3.40 2.62
C PHE A 119 18.06 4.42 3.31
N LEU A 120 17.30 4.03 4.33
CA LEU A 120 16.40 4.96 5.05
C LEU A 120 17.17 6.08 5.77
N ARG A 121 18.37 5.79 6.30
CA ARG A 121 19.27 6.81 6.85
C ARG A 121 19.61 7.88 5.81
N SER A 122 19.81 7.49 4.55
CA SER A 122 20.10 8.44 3.47
C SER A 122 18.93 9.38 3.16
N LEU A 123 17.70 8.94 3.40
CA LEU A 123 16.47 9.70 3.20
C LEU A 123 16.14 10.62 4.38
N ALA A 124 16.45 10.21 5.61
CA ALA A 124 16.13 10.93 6.85
C ALA A 124 17.13 12.06 7.20
N LYS A 125 17.78 12.68 6.20
CA LYS A 125 18.73 13.76 6.44
C LYS A 125 18.03 15.01 6.96
N PRO A 126 18.58 15.70 7.98
CA PRO A 126 18.05 16.96 8.44
C PRO A 126 17.98 17.98 7.31
N TYR A 127 16.95 18.80 7.32
CA TYR A 127 16.75 19.87 6.35
C TYR A 127 16.25 21.13 7.05
N THR A 128 16.55 22.29 6.49
CA THR A 128 16.14 23.59 7.04
C THR A 128 14.90 24.06 6.30
N GLN A 129 13.85 24.38 7.04
CA GLN A 129 12.60 24.86 6.47
C GLN A 129 12.47 26.38 6.64
N SER A 130 11.97 27.01 5.60
CA SER A 130 11.54 28.41 5.63
C SER A 130 10.03 28.52 5.77
N ARG A 131 9.55 29.63 6.34
CA ARG A 131 8.12 29.94 6.37
C ARG A 131 7.72 30.62 5.07
N VAL A 132 6.52 30.31 4.60
CA VAL A 132 5.83 31.02 3.51
C VAL A 132 4.51 31.52 4.06
N PHE A 133 4.03 32.68 3.63
CA PHE A 133 2.82 33.30 4.18
C PHE A 133 1.54 32.86 3.46
N SER A 134 1.63 32.54 2.17
CA SER A 134 0.51 32.00 1.40
C SER A 134 1.01 31.13 0.25
N LEU A 135 0.31 30.02 0.03
CA LEU A 135 0.43 29.18 -1.15
C LEU A 135 -0.99 28.85 -1.57
N GLU A 136 -1.38 29.31 -2.76
CA GLU A 136 -2.66 28.97 -3.34
C GLU A 136 -2.61 27.59 -4.00
N ARG A 137 -3.67 27.24 -4.73
CA ARG A 137 -3.69 26.05 -5.59
C ARG A 137 -2.48 26.10 -6.52
N ILE A 138 -1.59 25.11 -6.41
CA ILE A 138 -0.28 25.11 -7.06
C ILE A 138 0.00 23.75 -7.70
N THR A 139 0.81 23.73 -8.75
CA THR A 139 1.33 22.50 -9.33
C THR A 139 2.30 21.84 -8.36
N ALA A 140 2.12 20.53 -8.14
CA ALA A 140 2.98 19.73 -7.30
C ALA A 140 3.46 18.49 -8.05
N ILE A 141 4.74 18.19 -7.87
CA ILE A 141 5.33 16.89 -8.17
C ILE A 141 5.27 16.08 -6.87
N LEU A 142 4.54 14.99 -6.88
CA LEU A 142 4.36 14.12 -5.73
C LEU A 142 5.25 12.91 -5.89
N ASP A 143 6.01 12.57 -4.86
CA ASP A 143 6.87 11.40 -4.89
C ASP A 143 6.06 10.07 -4.86
N PRO A 144 6.74 8.92 -5.10
CA PRO A 144 6.07 7.62 -5.06
C PRO A 144 5.35 7.31 -3.75
N GLU A 145 5.88 7.72 -2.59
CA GLU A 145 5.23 7.49 -1.28
C GLU A 145 3.91 8.27 -1.18
N VAL A 146 3.93 9.56 -1.54
CA VAL A 146 2.74 10.42 -1.57
C VAL A 146 1.71 9.89 -2.58
N THR A 147 2.16 9.48 -3.76
CA THR A 147 1.31 8.89 -4.80
C THR A 147 0.61 7.64 -4.29
N LEU A 148 1.34 6.72 -3.65
CA LEU A 148 0.77 5.51 -3.07
C LEU A 148 -0.27 5.81 -1.99
N HIS A 149 -0.03 6.78 -1.12
CA HIS A 149 -1.01 7.17 -0.11
C HIS A 149 -2.26 7.81 -0.72
N ILE A 150 -2.16 8.57 -1.81
CA ILE A 150 -3.34 9.07 -2.54
C ILE A 150 -4.15 7.89 -3.07
N PHE A 151 -3.49 6.98 -3.78
CA PHE A 151 -4.18 5.87 -4.42
C PHE A 151 -4.65 4.81 -3.42
N HIS A 152 -4.02 4.64 -2.26
CA HIS A 152 -4.55 3.84 -1.15
C HIS A 152 -5.98 4.28 -0.77
N HIS A 153 -6.21 5.60 -0.65
CA HIS A 153 -7.56 6.12 -0.40
C HIS A 153 -8.48 5.91 -1.60
N VAL A 154 -7.97 6.00 -2.83
CA VAL A 154 -8.76 5.67 -4.05
C VAL A 154 -9.18 4.19 -4.06
N MET A 155 -8.29 3.26 -3.69
CA MET A 155 -8.61 1.83 -3.61
C MET A 155 -9.77 1.56 -2.64
N SER A 156 -9.81 2.29 -1.51
CA SER A 156 -10.93 2.18 -0.56
C SER A 156 -12.29 2.56 -1.17
N LEU A 157 -12.30 3.46 -2.17
CA LEU A 157 -13.50 3.87 -2.91
C LEU A 157 -13.90 2.89 -4.01
N LEU A 158 -13.08 1.86 -4.28
CA LEU A 158 -13.32 0.83 -5.28
C LEU A 158 -13.81 -0.48 -4.67
N ARG A 159 -14.17 -0.49 -3.38
CA ARG A 159 -14.73 -1.67 -2.73
C ARG A 159 -16.16 -1.93 -3.19
N SER A 160 -16.46 -3.16 -3.60
CA SER A 160 -17.79 -3.54 -4.09
C SER A 160 -18.90 -3.52 -3.04
N ASP A 161 -18.56 -3.53 -1.75
CA ASP A 161 -19.55 -3.46 -0.66
C ASP A 161 -20.05 -2.04 -0.41
N GLU A 162 -19.20 -1.03 -0.63
CA GLU A 162 -19.50 0.40 -0.50
C GLU A 162 -18.69 1.23 -1.53
N PRO A 163 -19.06 1.18 -2.83
CA PRO A 163 -18.30 1.88 -3.87
C PRO A 163 -18.47 3.40 -3.76
N GLY A 164 -17.36 4.11 -3.63
CA GLY A 164 -17.30 5.58 -3.60
C GLY A 164 -17.05 6.22 -4.97
N LEU A 165 -16.52 5.46 -5.93
CA LEU A 165 -16.39 5.83 -7.34
C LEU A 165 -17.28 4.92 -8.18
N LYS A 166 -17.78 5.43 -9.31
CA LYS A 166 -18.60 4.63 -10.23
C LYS A 166 -17.74 3.97 -11.31
N LEU A 167 -18.15 2.79 -11.78
CA LEU A 167 -17.65 2.24 -13.04
C LEU A 167 -17.82 3.28 -14.16
N GLU A 168 -16.86 3.32 -15.08
CA GLU A 168 -16.75 4.30 -16.18
C GLU A 168 -16.56 5.76 -15.73
N GLU A 169 -16.45 6.03 -14.42
CA GLU A 169 -16.04 7.34 -13.95
C GLU A 169 -14.59 7.59 -14.37
N ARG A 170 -14.34 8.78 -14.94
CA ARG A 170 -13.01 9.14 -15.43
C ARG A 170 -12.29 10.03 -14.43
N LEU A 171 -11.09 9.60 -14.04
CA LEU A 171 -10.13 10.37 -13.26
C LEU A 171 -9.21 11.14 -14.23
N SER A 172 -7.95 10.72 -14.39
CA SER A 172 -7.01 11.30 -15.37
C SER A 172 -6.70 10.31 -16.49
N PRO A 173 -6.66 10.74 -17.76
CA PRO A 173 -6.35 9.87 -18.90
C PRO A 173 -4.98 9.18 -18.82
N TYR A 174 -4.04 9.73 -18.04
CA TYR A 174 -2.69 9.18 -17.92
C TYR A 174 -2.58 8.08 -16.86
N LEU A 175 -3.67 7.78 -16.16
CA LEU A 175 -3.66 6.93 -14.99
C LEU A 175 -4.07 5.48 -15.32
N THR A 176 -3.18 4.55 -15.00
CA THR A 176 -3.51 3.12 -14.88
C THR A 176 -3.17 2.65 -13.46
N VAL A 177 -4.15 2.08 -12.76
CA VAL A 177 -4.01 1.54 -11.40
C VAL A 177 -4.40 0.07 -11.38
N ILE A 178 -3.52 -0.73 -10.80
CA ILE A 178 -3.59 -2.18 -10.81
C ILE A 178 -3.49 -2.68 -9.36
N ASP A 179 -4.29 -3.67 -9.01
CA ASP A 179 -4.03 -4.56 -7.87
C ASP A 179 -3.29 -5.81 -8.37
N ASP A 180 -2.08 -6.05 -7.88
CA ASP A 180 -1.26 -7.21 -8.28
C ASP A 180 -0.82 -8.07 -7.09
N PRO A 181 -1.69 -8.99 -6.63
CA PRO A 181 -1.38 -9.85 -5.50
C PRO A 181 -0.18 -10.76 -5.74
N LEU A 182 0.26 -10.95 -6.99
CA LEU A 182 1.29 -11.92 -7.35
C LEU A 182 2.71 -11.34 -7.35
N ASN A 183 2.88 -10.04 -7.02
CA ASN A 183 4.19 -9.44 -6.83
C ASN A 183 4.85 -9.89 -5.52
N GLN A 184 5.78 -10.84 -5.62
CA GLN A 184 6.46 -11.49 -4.49
C GLN A 184 7.43 -10.60 -3.70
N GLU A 185 7.78 -9.41 -4.20
CA GLU A 185 8.69 -8.49 -3.50
C GLU A 185 7.94 -7.57 -2.52
N LEU A 186 6.62 -7.45 -2.68
CA LEU A 186 5.77 -6.56 -1.90
C LEU A 186 5.06 -7.31 -0.77
N VAL A 187 4.77 -6.60 0.32
CA VAL A 187 4.19 -7.21 1.53
C VAL A 187 2.77 -7.73 1.34
N GLY A 188 2.02 -7.19 0.39
CA GLY A 188 0.69 -7.65 0.04
C GLY A 188 0.68 -8.91 -0.84
N PHE A 189 1.84 -9.49 -1.18
CA PHE A 189 1.90 -10.73 -1.97
C PHE A 189 0.95 -11.80 -1.42
N SER A 190 0.13 -12.40 -2.27
CA SER A 190 -0.87 -13.39 -1.89
C SER A 190 -1.28 -14.22 -3.10
N VAL A 191 -1.31 -15.55 -2.99
CA VAL A 191 -1.75 -16.48 -4.06
C VAL A 191 -3.24 -16.85 -4.00
N PHE A 192 -3.90 -16.57 -2.87
CA PHE A 192 -5.34 -16.71 -2.68
C PHE A 192 -5.86 -15.71 -1.66
N ASP A 193 -7.12 -15.32 -1.74
CA ASP A 193 -7.73 -14.39 -0.79
C ASP A 193 -8.23 -15.11 0.47
N ASP A 194 -8.71 -14.38 1.47
CA ASP A 194 -9.16 -14.97 2.74
C ASP A 194 -10.49 -15.71 2.64
N GLU A 195 -11.06 -15.85 1.44
CA GLU A 195 -12.19 -16.74 1.13
C GLU A 195 -11.76 -18.04 0.42
N GLY A 196 -10.46 -18.18 0.12
CA GLY A 196 -9.92 -19.35 -0.60
C GLY A 196 -10.00 -19.20 -2.12
N VAL A 197 -10.22 -18.00 -2.64
CA VAL A 197 -10.27 -17.73 -4.07
C VAL A 197 -8.87 -17.42 -4.58
N ARG A 198 -8.46 -18.02 -5.70
CA ARG A 198 -7.19 -17.69 -6.34
C ARG A 198 -7.12 -16.21 -6.69
N THR A 199 -6.04 -15.54 -6.28
CA THR A 199 -5.81 -14.14 -6.62
C THR A 199 -5.29 -14.02 -8.05
N VAL A 200 -5.62 -12.88 -8.67
CA VAL A 200 -5.16 -12.52 -10.01
C VAL A 200 -4.85 -11.04 -10.06
N LYS A 201 -3.97 -10.65 -10.98
CA LYS A 201 -3.73 -9.24 -11.31
C LYS A 201 -5.00 -8.63 -11.90
N LYS A 202 -5.44 -7.49 -11.37
CA LYS A 202 -6.63 -6.75 -11.81
C LYS A 202 -6.28 -5.31 -12.15
N GLU A 203 -6.63 -4.89 -13.35
CA GLU A 203 -6.62 -3.48 -13.71
C GLU A 203 -7.93 -2.85 -13.24
N LEU A 204 -7.85 -2.01 -12.21
CA LEU A 204 -9.01 -1.40 -11.59
C LEU A 204 -9.33 -0.04 -12.21
N ILE A 205 -8.31 0.69 -12.63
CA ILE A 205 -8.41 1.93 -13.39
C ILE A 205 -7.54 1.78 -14.63
N GLY A 206 -8.11 1.94 -15.82
CA GLY A 206 -7.40 1.87 -17.10
C GLY A 206 -7.67 3.11 -17.95
N ASP A 207 -6.62 3.75 -18.45
CA ASP A 207 -6.66 5.02 -19.18
C ASP A 207 -7.56 6.09 -18.50
N GLY A 208 -7.52 6.09 -17.16
CA GLY A 208 -8.31 6.96 -16.30
C GLY A 208 -9.72 6.50 -15.96
N TYR A 209 -10.24 5.45 -16.58
CA TYR A 209 -11.60 4.95 -16.33
C TYR A 209 -11.60 3.87 -15.26
N VAL A 210 -12.55 3.95 -14.32
CA VAL A 210 -12.79 2.86 -13.36
C VAL A 210 -13.39 1.66 -14.08
N LEU A 211 -12.67 0.54 -14.11
CA LEU A 211 -13.02 -0.67 -14.87
C LEU A 211 -13.64 -1.77 -13.99
N GLU A 212 -13.15 -1.94 -12.77
CA GLU A 212 -13.55 -3.04 -11.88
C GLU A 212 -13.54 -2.60 -10.41
N TYR A 213 -14.38 -3.23 -9.59
CA TYR A 213 -14.34 -3.10 -8.14
C TYR A 213 -13.60 -4.28 -7.49
N LEU A 214 -13.05 -4.03 -6.30
CA LEU A 214 -12.55 -5.08 -5.41
C LEU A 214 -13.72 -5.93 -4.92
N GLY A 215 -13.68 -7.23 -5.15
CA GLY A 215 -14.79 -8.15 -4.89
C GLY A 215 -14.50 -9.31 -3.94
N THR A 216 -15.58 -9.88 -3.42
CA THR A 216 -15.64 -11.10 -2.59
C THR A 216 -16.52 -12.14 -3.30
N LEU A 217 -16.68 -13.33 -2.72
CA LEU A 217 -17.62 -14.34 -3.19
C LEU A 217 -19.09 -13.86 -3.17
N THR A 218 -19.41 -12.84 -2.37
CA THR A 218 -20.78 -12.31 -2.25
C THR A 218 -21.06 -11.08 -3.09
N LYS A 219 -20.02 -10.29 -3.44
CA LYS A 219 -20.18 -9.03 -4.16
C LYS A 219 -19.01 -8.76 -5.10
N GLY A 220 -19.33 -8.37 -6.34
CA GLY A 220 -18.32 -8.10 -7.37
C GLY A 220 -17.63 -9.38 -7.85
N LYS A 221 -16.49 -9.21 -8.54
CA LYS A 221 -15.67 -10.33 -9.01
C LYS A 221 -14.68 -10.72 -7.91
N PRO A 222 -14.67 -11.99 -7.45
CA PRO A 222 -13.93 -12.40 -6.26
C PRO A 222 -12.41 -12.36 -6.46
N GLY A 223 -11.65 -12.63 -5.39
CA GLY A 223 -10.18 -12.60 -5.37
C GLY A 223 -9.57 -11.36 -4.70
N ASN A 224 -10.35 -10.64 -3.89
CA ASN A 224 -9.92 -9.47 -3.12
C ASN A 224 -10.42 -9.51 -1.66
N ALA A 225 -10.84 -10.67 -1.17
CA ALA A 225 -11.39 -10.75 0.17
C ALA A 225 -10.30 -10.82 1.25
N ARG A 226 -10.34 -9.95 2.26
CA ARG A 226 -9.36 -9.91 3.35
C ARG A 226 -10.02 -9.86 4.72
N GLY A 227 -9.41 -10.54 5.69
CA GLY A 227 -9.82 -10.61 7.09
C GLY A 227 -10.53 -11.91 7.50
N VAL A 228 -10.66 -12.10 8.82
CA VAL A 228 -11.36 -13.26 9.41
C VAL A 228 -12.82 -13.29 8.95
N ILE A 229 -13.52 -12.15 9.00
CA ILE A 229 -14.76 -11.94 8.25
C ILE A 229 -14.36 -11.16 7.00
N PRO A 230 -14.26 -11.83 5.84
CA PRO A 230 -13.65 -11.23 4.67
C PRO A 230 -14.45 -10.03 4.16
N ARG A 231 -13.73 -8.96 3.85
CA ARG A 231 -14.28 -7.77 3.16
C ARG A 231 -13.44 -7.47 1.92
N PRO A 232 -13.99 -6.80 0.91
CA PRO A 232 -13.22 -6.44 -0.27
C PRO A 232 -12.11 -5.44 0.12
N ASP A 233 -10.88 -5.79 -0.23
CA ASP A 233 -9.69 -4.98 -0.02
C ASP A 233 -8.58 -5.39 -1.02
N TYR A 234 -7.61 -4.53 -1.24
CA TYR A 234 -6.56 -4.79 -2.22
C TYR A 234 -5.33 -5.44 -1.57
N PHE A 235 -4.39 -5.90 -2.40
CA PHE A 235 -3.17 -6.54 -1.95
C PHE A 235 -1.95 -5.65 -2.22
N ASN A 236 -1.66 -5.40 -3.50
CA ASN A 236 -0.53 -4.58 -3.90
C ASN A 236 -0.97 -3.54 -4.92
N LEU A 237 -0.88 -2.28 -4.52
CA LEU A 237 -1.19 -1.14 -5.36
C LEU A 237 -0.05 -0.85 -6.33
N ILE A 238 -0.30 -0.98 -7.63
CA ILE A 238 0.64 -0.59 -8.68
C ILE A 238 0.03 0.56 -9.48
N VAL A 239 0.65 1.73 -9.40
CA VAL A 239 0.39 2.84 -10.33
C VAL A 239 1.40 2.71 -11.45
N LYS A 240 0.93 2.61 -12.69
CA LYS A 240 1.81 2.44 -13.85
C LYS A 240 2.61 3.73 -14.10
N GLY A 241 3.89 3.58 -14.43
CA GLY A 241 4.72 4.70 -14.88
C GLY A 241 4.25 5.28 -16.22
N GLY A 242 4.55 6.55 -16.43
CA GLY A 242 4.34 7.24 -17.70
C GLY A 242 5.62 7.33 -18.53
N ASP A 243 5.68 8.34 -19.39
CA ASP A 243 6.77 8.53 -20.33
C ASP A 243 7.78 9.61 -19.92
N TRP A 244 7.48 10.37 -18.87
CA TRP A 244 8.30 11.51 -18.45
C TRP A 244 9.53 11.06 -17.68
N GLU A 245 10.68 11.66 -17.93
CA GLU A 245 11.82 11.55 -17.01
C GLU A 245 11.60 12.48 -15.80
N LEU A 246 12.12 12.12 -14.61
CA LEU A 246 11.91 12.92 -13.40
C LEU A 246 12.47 14.35 -13.55
N GLU A 247 13.62 14.50 -14.22
CA GLU A 247 14.19 15.83 -14.44
C GLU A 247 13.34 16.66 -15.40
N GLU A 248 12.71 16.06 -16.42
CA GLU A 248 11.78 16.76 -17.31
C GLU A 248 10.55 17.28 -16.52
N LEU A 249 10.00 16.46 -15.61
CA LEU A 249 8.91 16.92 -14.72
C LEU A 249 9.32 18.15 -13.92
N ARG A 250 10.56 18.18 -13.41
CA ARG A 250 11.09 19.27 -12.59
C ARG A 250 11.37 20.52 -13.41
N GLU A 251 11.96 20.38 -14.60
CA GLU A 251 12.30 21.50 -15.49
C GLU A 251 11.06 22.19 -16.06
N GLU A 252 10.03 21.41 -16.43
CA GLU A 252 8.78 21.98 -16.93
C GLU A 252 7.91 22.60 -15.84
N THR A 253 8.06 22.14 -14.60
CA THR A 253 7.36 22.73 -13.46
C THR A 253 8.10 23.98 -12.98
N LYS A 254 7.96 25.09 -13.72
CA LYS A 254 8.67 26.35 -13.42
C LYS A 254 8.37 26.91 -12.02
N GLU A 255 7.09 26.90 -11.64
CA GLU A 255 6.62 27.32 -10.32
C GLU A 255 5.77 26.20 -9.73
N GLY A 256 6.26 25.58 -8.67
CA GLY A 256 5.60 24.45 -8.07
C GLY A 256 6.29 23.96 -6.81
N ILE A 257 5.70 22.93 -6.21
CA ILE A 257 6.29 22.25 -5.07
C ILE A 257 6.62 20.81 -5.40
N ILE A 258 7.64 20.26 -4.73
CA ILE A 258 7.85 18.83 -4.63
C ILE A 258 7.38 18.40 -3.25
N VAL A 259 6.49 17.42 -3.19
CA VAL A 259 5.98 16.84 -1.95
C VAL A 259 6.62 15.46 -1.78
N SER A 260 7.31 15.26 -0.66
CA SER A 260 8.07 14.03 -0.43
C SER A 260 7.80 13.42 0.93
N GLY A 261 7.53 12.12 0.91
CA GLY A 261 7.21 11.31 2.08
C GLY A 261 5.90 11.69 2.78
N VAL A 262 5.36 10.74 3.54
CA VAL A 262 4.10 10.90 4.27
C VAL A 262 4.32 10.57 5.75
N GLU A 263 3.83 11.44 6.63
CA GLU A 263 3.74 11.14 8.07
C GLU A 263 2.43 10.44 8.39
N ARG A 264 1.34 10.92 7.78
CA ARG A 264 0.01 10.31 7.81
C ARG A 264 -0.83 10.79 6.63
N SER A 265 -1.87 10.05 6.30
CA SER A 265 -2.87 10.46 5.32
C SER A 265 -4.27 10.06 5.77
N GLU A 266 -5.28 10.78 5.32
CA GLU A 266 -6.68 10.52 5.66
C GLU A 266 -7.62 10.96 4.53
N LEU A 267 -8.72 10.24 4.37
CA LEU A 267 -9.83 10.64 3.51
C LEU A 267 -10.87 11.42 4.33
N MET A 268 -10.96 12.72 4.12
CA MET A 268 -11.96 13.59 4.73
C MET A 268 -13.07 13.91 3.74
N ARG A 269 -14.22 13.23 3.85
CA ARG A 269 -15.38 13.37 2.95
C ARG A 269 -14.99 13.05 1.49
N LYS A 270 -14.70 14.08 0.68
CA LYS A 270 -14.29 13.99 -0.72
C LYS A 270 -12.92 14.65 -0.98
N SER A 271 -12.08 14.72 0.06
CA SER A 271 -10.73 15.25 -0.04
C SER A 271 -9.77 14.30 0.65
N ILE A 272 -8.74 13.89 -0.07
CA ILE A 272 -7.57 13.23 0.51
C ILE A 272 -6.72 14.32 1.16
N ARG A 273 -6.25 14.06 2.38
CA ARG A 273 -5.32 14.92 3.11
C ARG A 273 -4.01 14.17 3.28
N ILE A 274 -2.93 14.77 2.83
CA ILE A 274 -1.57 14.26 3.03
C ILE A 274 -0.88 15.16 4.04
N PHE A 275 -0.28 14.60 5.06
CA PHE A 275 0.62 15.29 5.99
C PHE A 275 2.04 14.97 5.56
N PRO A 276 2.69 15.85 4.79
CA PRO A 276 3.93 15.52 4.10
C PRO A 276 5.11 15.57 5.07
N ARG A 277 6.08 14.68 4.86
CA ARG A 277 7.34 14.70 5.61
C ARG A 277 8.21 15.88 5.19
N ARG A 278 8.14 16.28 3.92
CA ARG A 278 8.90 17.39 3.35
C ARG A 278 8.15 18.02 2.18
N VAL A 279 8.23 19.35 2.08
CA VAL A 279 7.78 20.09 0.91
C VAL A 279 8.89 21.05 0.45
N THR A 280 9.28 20.97 -0.81
CA THR A 280 10.30 21.82 -1.42
C THR A 280 9.62 22.75 -2.43
N LEU A 281 9.74 24.06 -2.24
CA LEU A 281 9.31 25.05 -3.22
C LEU A 281 10.41 25.22 -4.27
N LEU A 282 10.08 24.96 -5.53
CA LEU A 282 11.04 25.03 -6.64
C LEU A 282 11.67 26.44 -6.70
N GLY A 283 13.00 26.48 -6.77
CA GLY A 283 13.80 27.71 -6.73
C GLY A 283 13.96 28.38 -5.36
N LYS A 284 13.23 27.97 -4.30
CA LYS A 284 13.29 28.60 -2.97
C LYS A 284 13.67 27.67 -1.81
N GLY A 285 13.76 26.36 -2.06
CA GLY A 285 14.16 25.37 -1.06
C GLY A 285 12.99 24.87 -0.22
N ASP A 286 13.29 24.25 0.93
CA ASP A 286 12.29 23.60 1.76
C ASP A 286 11.44 24.60 2.54
N ILE A 287 10.14 24.31 2.60
CA ILE A 287 9.14 25.17 3.23
C ILE A 287 8.30 24.38 4.24
N ILE A 288 7.74 25.09 5.21
CA ILE A 288 6.78 24.51 6.15
C ILE A 288 5.40 24.49 5.52
N VAL A 289 4.82 23.29 5.37
CA VAL A 289 3.43 23.06 4.96
C VAL A 289 2.82 22.05 5.91
N ARG A 290 1.65 22.36 6.48
CA ARG A 290 0.99 21.50 7.47
C ARG A 290 0.39 20.25 6.82
N GLU A 291 -0.38 20.46 5.76
CA GLU A 291 -1.05 19.39 5.02
C GLU A 291 -1.26 19.82 3.57
N ILE A 292 -1.32 18.84 2.67
CA ILE A 292 -1.72 19.00 1.28
C ILE A 292 -3.13 18.45 1.13
N ALA A 293 -4.04 19.30 0.67
CA ALA A 293 -5.41 18.93 0.40
C ALA A 293 -5.61 18.61 -1.09
N ILE A 294 -6.15 17.42 -1.37
CA ILE A 294 -6.44 16.92 -2.70
C ILE A 294 -7.91 16.48 -2.75
N PRO A 295 -8.84 17.40 -3.07
CA PRO A 295 -10.19 17.03 -3.44
C PRO A 295 -10.19 15.93 -4.52
N LEU A 296 -11.10 14.96 -4.45
CA LEU A 296 -11.14 13.85 -5.43
C LEU A 296 -11.29 14.36 -6.87
N GLN A 297 -12.02 15.46 -7.06
CA GLN A 297 -12.16 16.15 -8.34
C GLN A 297 -10.85 16.80 -8.87
N GLU A 298 -9.78 16.87 -8.08
CA GLU A 298 -8.47 17.34 -8.57
C GLU A 298 -7.65 16.18 -9.14
N LEU A 299 -8.06 14.91 -9.00
CA LEU A 299 -7.38 13.76 -9.61
C LEU A 299 -7.34 13.85 -11.15
N VAL A 300 -8.33 14.49 -11.77
CA VAL A 300 -8.34 14.81 -13.21
C VAL A 300 -7.20 15.76 -13.63
N THR A 301 -6.60 16.48 -12.69
CA THR A 301 -5.47 17.39 -12.97
C THR A 301 -4.12 16.69 -13.04
N ILE A 302 -4.06 15.37 -12.79
CA ILE A 302 -2.86 14.59 -13.04
C ILE A 302 -2.57 14.67 -14.54
N ASP A 303 -1.44 15.25 -14.92
CA ASP A 303 -1.10 15.53 -16.32
C ASP A 303 0.23 14.90 -16.77
N ALA A 304 1.03 14.39 -15.83
CA ALA A 304 2.28 13.72 -16.12
C ALA A 304 2.64 12.69 -15.04
N LEU A 305 3.20 11.55 -15.46
CA LEU A 305 3.70 10.48 -14.60
C LEU A 305 5.13 10.16 -15.04
N SER A 306 6.04 9.98 -14.07
CA SER A 306 7.40 9.57 -14.38
C SER A 306 7.47 8.14 -14.89
N LYS A 307 8.49 7.84 -15.69
CA LYS A 307 8.85 6.49 -16.13
C LYS A 307 9.41 5.65 -15.00
N GLU A 308 10.24 6.25 -14.14
CA GLU A 308 10.71 5.56 -12.95
C GLU A 308 9.57 5.31 -11.98
N VAL A 309 9.56 4.12 -11.38
CA VAL A 309 8.63 3.74 -10.32
C VAL A 309 9.43 3.25 -9.11
N ARG A 310 8.93 3.49 -7.91
CA ARG A 310 9.58 3.05 -6.66
C ARG A 310 8.55 2.47 -5.71
N SER A 311 8.96 1.48 -4.95
CA SER A 311 8.17 0.98 -3.84
C SER A 311 8.28 1.91 -2.63
N ALA A 312 7.19 2.05 -1.88
CA ALA A 312 7.20 2.74 -0.60
C ALA A 312 6.27 2.05 0.41
N PHE A 313 6.42 2.40 1.67
CA PHE A 313 5.54 1.93 2.73
C PHE A 313 4.19 2.65 2.66
N ILE A 314 3.10 1.89 2.75
CA ILE A 314 1.73 2.42 2.89
C ILE A 314 1.24 2.11 4.32
N ASP A 315 1.15 0.82 4.61
CA ASP A 315 0.82 0.25 5.91
C ASP A 315 1.41 -1.18 6.02
N GLU A 316 1.00 -1.95 7.03
CA GLU A 316 1.50 -3.31 7.24
C GLU A 316 0.88 -4.36 6.30
N GLU A 317 -0.24 -4.02 5.68
CA GLU A 317 -1.13 -4.93 4.99
C GLU A 317 -1.06 -4.81 3.47
N HIS A 318 -0.60 -3.67 2.96
CA HIS A 318 -0.63 -3.32 1.55
C HIS A 318 0.76 -3.02 1.01
N GLY A 319 1.09 -3.65 -0.12
CA GLY A 319 2.25 -3.30 -0.91
C GLY A 319 1.96 -2.13 -1.87
N GLY A 320 3.00 -1.45 -2.31
CA GLY A 320 2.87 -0.30 -3.19
C GLY A 320 4.07 -0.08 -4.09
N ILE A 321 3.83 0.17 -5.38
CA ILE A 321 4.81 0.73 -6.34
C ILE A 321 4.13 1.85 -7.13
N ALA A 322 4.78 3.02 -7.21
CA ALA A 322 4.25 4.15 -7.96
C ALA A 322 5.35 5.00 -8.61
N PRO A 323 5.00 5.78 -9.65
CA PRO A 323 5.86 6.81 -10.17
C PRO A 323 5.75 8.10 -9.35
N TYR A 324 6.54 9.09 -9.72
CA TYR A 324 6.22 10.48 -9.43
C TYR A 324 5.04 10.91 -10.29
N ILE A 325 4.15 11.74 -9.74
CA ILE A 325 3.03 12.32 -10.50
C ILE A 325 3.05 13.85 -10.40
N ARG A 326 2.64 14.53 -11.47
CA ARG A 326 2.40 15.98 -11.47
C ARG A 326 0.90 16.24 -11.48
N MET A 327 0.43 17.07 -10.55
CA MET A 327 -0.97 17.46 -10.46
C MET A 327 -1.15 18.79 -9.72
N MET A 328 -2.36 19.33 -9.72
CA MET A 328 -2.71 20.49 -8.89
C MET A 328 -3.08 20.05 -7.47
N VAL A 329 -2.57 20.77 -6.47
CA VAL A 329 -2.88 20.53 -5.06
C VAL A 329 -3.14 21.82 -4.31
N ARG A 330 -3.66 21.73 -3.09
CA ARG A 330 -3.91 22.88 -2.21
C ARG A 330 -3.10 22.76 -0.92
N PRO A 331 -1.94 23.43 -0.82
CA PRO A 331 -1.16 23.46 0.41
C PRO A 331 -1.90 24.24 1.50
N ILE A 332 -1.83 23.76 2.73
CA ILE A 332 -2.34 24.46 3.90
C ILE A 332 -1.14 24.76 4.79
N ILE A 333 -0.88 26.06 4.98
CA ILE A 333 0.22 26.57 5.79
C ILE A 333 -0.27 26.85 7.23
N TYR A 334 0.68 26.97 8.17
CA TYR A 334 0.44 27.38 9.56
C TYR A 334 0.13 28.86 9.73
#